data_AF-A0A0A9VYC3-F1
#
_entry.id   AF-A0A0A9VYC3-F1
#
_cell.length_a   1.000
_cell.length_b   1.000
_cell.length_c   1.000
_cell.angle_alpha   90.00
_cell.angle_beta   90.00
_cell.angle_gamma   90.00
#
_symmetry.space_group_name_H-M   'P 1'
#
loop_
_entity.id
_entity.type
_entity.pdbx_description
1 polymer ?
#
loop_
_entity_poly.entity_id
_entity_poly.type
_entity_poly.pdbx_seq_one_letter_code
_entity_poly.pdbx_strand_id
1 'polypeptide(L)'
;MPYHMHISGYSEPIRCLLKNIAIHMGTNRVAHAQFLQLDPNRDYRIHVPVHLRGEEECVGTKQGGFLLQPTSLLDVVFRTSIAARMGVFSFPTALFIHVSDLNIEATIHAQDIALPAFLEIASDRAKRHVLVTFTKNFG
;
A
#
# COMPACT_ATOMS: atom_id res chain seq x y z
N MET A 1 4.51 12.00 5.15
CA MET A 1 3.98 13.19 5.85
C MET A 1 3.51 14.22 4.82
N PRO A 2 2.41 14.94 5.05
CA PRO A 2 1.99 16.06 4.20
C PRO A 2 2.92 17.27 4.36
N TYR A 3 3.13 17.99 3.26
CA TYR A 3 3.83 19.27 3.19
C TYR A 3 2.83 20.43 3.26
N HIS A 4 3.26 21.56 3.83
CA HIS A 4 2.53 22.82 3.81
C HIS A 4 3.25 23.75 2.83
N MET A 5 2.69 23.94 1.64
CA MET A 5 3.31 24.72 0.57
C MET A 5 2.82 26.16 0.62
N HIS A 6 3.74 27.09 0.82
CA HIS A 6 3.49 28.52 0.71
C HIS A 6 3.68 28.94 -0.75
N ILE A 7 2.63 29.45 -1.38
CA ILE A 7 2.65 29.88 -2.79
C ILE A 7 2.40 31.38 -2.82
N SER A 8 3.29 32.13 -3.45
CA SER A 8 3.11 33.59 -3.62
C SER A 8 1.76 33.88 -4.29
N GLY A 9 1.00 34.81 -3.71
CA GLY A 9 -0.36 35.16 -4.16
C GLY A 9 -1.48 34.39 -3.46
N TYR A 10 -1.18 33.35 -2.68
CA TYR A 10 -2.15 32.67 -1.81
C TYR A 10 -1.98 33.15 -0.36
N SER A 11 -3.09 33.41 0.33
CA SER A 11 -3.07 33.85 1.72
C SER A 11 -2.77 32.72 2.70
N GLU A 12 -3.20 31.50 2.39
CA GLU A 12 -3.07 30.32 3.25
C GLU A 12 -2.16 29.27 2.62
N PRO A 13 -1.38 28.51 3.42
CA PRO A 13 -0.57 27.41 2.92
C PRO A 13 -1.45 26.26 2.42
N ILE A 14 -1.04 25.66 1.30
CA ILE A 14 -1.73 24.51 0.72
C ILE A 14 -1.14 23.22 1.29
N ARG A 15 -1.98 22.39 1.89
CA ARG A 15 -1.58 21.06 2.33
C ARG A 15 -1.50 20.10 1.14
N CYS A 16 -0.36 19.48 0.93
CA CYS A 16 -0.14 18.58 -0.19
C CYS A 16 0.74 17.38 0.15
N LEU A 17 0.66 16.32 -0.66
CA LEU A 17 1.60 15.20 -0.65
C LEU A 17 2.50 15.28 -1.89
N LEU A 18 3.76 14.92 -1.73
CA LEU A 18 4.62 14.66 -2.88
C LEU A 18 4.13 13.38 -3.56
N LYS A 19 3.71 13.51 -4.82
CA LYS A 19 3.17 12.40 -5.62
C LYS A 19 4.23 11.77 -6.52
N ASN A 20 5.08 12.59 -7.15
CA ASN A 20 6.08 12.12 -8.09
C ASN A 20 7.31 13.04 -8.10
N ILE A 21 8.49 12.47 -8.30
CA ILE A 21 9.74 13.19 -8.59
C ILE A 21 10.32 12.59 -9.87
N ALA A 22 10.56 13.45 -10.86
CA ALA A 22 11.38 13.09 -12.01
C ALA A 22 12.79 13.62 -11.82
N ILE A 23 13.78 12.75 -12.01
CA ILE A 23 15.20 13.08 -11.91
C ILE A 23 15.77 13.11 -13.33
N HIS A 24 16.59 14.12 -13.63
CA HIS A 24 17.33 14.19 -14.88
C HIS A 24 18.46 13.15 -14.88
N MET A 25 18.42 12.17 -15.79
CA MET A 25 19.31 11.01 -15.81
C MET A 25 20.80 11.36 -15.91
N GLY A 26 21.15 12.42 -16.66
CA GLY A 26 22.55 12.78 -16.88
C GLY A 26 23.21 13.59 -15.76
N THR A 27 22.41 14.25 -14.90
CA THR A 27 22.93 15.16 -13.86
C THR A 27 22.53 14.74 -12.45
N ASN A 28 21.65 13.75 -12.33
CA ASN A 28 21.06 13.27 -11.08
C ASN A 28 20.38 14.39 -10.26
N ARG A 29 19.93 15.46 -10.92
CA ARG A 29 19.20 16.58 -10.31
C ARG A 29 17.70 16.39 -10.47
N VAL A 30 16.91 16.86 -9.50
CA VAL A 30 15.45 16.92 -9.62
C VAL A 30 15.07 17.83 -10.79
N ALA A 31 14.36 17.27 -11.77
CA ALA A 31 13.88 17.99 -12.96
C ALA A 31 12.43 18.45 -12.79
N HIS A 32 11.61 17.66 -12.09
CA HIS A 32 10.20 17.96 -11.86
C HIS A 32 9.72 17.30 -10.57
N ALA A 33 8.86 18.00 -9.82
CA ALA A 33 8.18 17.47 -8.65
C ALA A 33 6.68 17.74 -8.77
N GLN A 34 5.87 16.69 -8.65
CA GLN A 34 4.42 16.80 -8.64
C GLN A 34 3.88 16.69 -7.22
N PHE A 35 3.08 17.67 -6.82
CA PHE A 35 2.38 17.66 -5.54
C PHE A 35 0.89 17.43 -5.77
N LEU A 36 0.28 16.66 -4.87
CA LEU A 36 -1.16 16.41 -4.81
C LEU A 36 -1.74 17.19 -3.63
N GLN A 37 -2.61 18.16 -3.90
CA GLN A 37 -3.37 18.82 -2.84
C GLN A 37 -4.25 17.80 -2.11
N LEU A 38 -4.19 17.81 -0.78
CA LEU A 38 -5.05 16.99 0.07
C LEU A 38 -6.37 17.71 0.29
N ASP A 39 -7.45 17.12 -0.20
CA ASP A 39 -8.81 17.52 0.09
C ASP A 39 -9.39 16.57 1.15
N PRO A 40 -9.76 17.07 2.34
CA PRO A 40 -10.29 16.24 3.43
C PRO A 40 -11.59 15.50 3.07
N ASN A 41 -12.30 15.95 2.03
CA ASN A 41 -13.58 15.40 1.59
C ASN A 41 -13.47 14.53 0.33
N ARG A 42 -12.26 14.33 -0.19
CA ARG A 42 -12.02 13.54 -1.40
C ARG A 42 -11.37 12.22 -1.08
N ASP A 43 -11.87 11.16 -1.70
CA ASP A 43 -11.25 9.85 -1.65
C ASP A 43 -10.24 9.66 -2.79
N TYR A 44 -9.18 8.92 -2.51
CA TYR A 44 -8.08 8.71 -3.45
C TYR A 44 -7.90 7.23 -3.73
N ARG A 45 -7.93 6.84 -5.01
CA ARG A 45 -7.51 5.51 -5.43
C ARG A 45 -5.98 5.49 -5.52
N ILE A 46 -5.35 4.63 -4.72
CA ILE A 46 -3.89 4.54 -4.58
C ILE A 46 -3.45 3.09 -4.65
N HIS A 47 -2.19 2.90 -5.01
CA HIS A 47 -1.52 1.61 -4.93
C HIS A 47 -0.68 1.54 -3.66
N VAL A 48 -0.90 0.51 -2.83
CA VAL A 48 -0.19 0.32 -1.58
C VAL A 48 0.58 -1.01 -1.62
N PRO A 49 1.91 -0.99 -1.46
CA PRO A 49 2.72 -2.20 -1.36
C PRO A 49 2.27 -3.10 -0.21
N VAL A 50 2.35 -4.40 -0.42
CA VAL A 50 2.10 -5.42 0.59
C VAL A 50 3.41 -6.13 0.89
N HIS A 51 3.81 -6.14 2.16
CA HIS A 51 4.97 -6.85 2.66
C HIS A 51 4.53 -7.98 3.56
N LEU A 52 5.24 -9.10 3.50
CA LEU A 52 5.00 -10.25 4.35
C LEU A 52 5.89 -10.18 5.59
N ARG A 53 5.39 -10.73 6.69
CA ARG A 53 6.10 -10.80 7.97
C ARG A 53 5.99 -12.22 8.52
N GLY A 54 7.11 -12.76 9.00
CA GLY A 54 7.16 -14.10 9.59
C GLY A 54 7.34 -15.24 8.58
N GLU A 55 7.86 -14.94 7.40
CA GLU A 55 8.11 -15.94 6.34
C GLU A 55 9.07 -17.05 6.77
N GLU A 56 10.12 -16.68 7.51
CA GLU A 56 11.14 -17.63 8.02
C GLU A 56 10.60 -18.54 9.13
N GLU A 57 9.70 -18.01 9.96
CA GLU A 57 9.09 -18.73 11.08
C GLU A 57 7.90 -19.60 10.65
N CYS A 58 7.44 -19.42 9.42
CA CYS A 58 6.21 -19.98 8.89
C CYS A 58 6.17 -21.51 8.97
N VAL A 59 5.03 -22.04 9.44
CA VAL A 59 4.78 -23.49 9.57
C VAL A 59 5.00 -24.21 8.24
N GLY A 60 4.44 -23.70 7.15
CA GLY A 60 4.63 -24.27 5.82
C GLY A 60 6.08 -24.25 5.35
N THR A 61 6.85 -23.21 5.70
CA THR A 61 8.28 -23.10 5.34
C THR A 61 9.08 -24.18 6.04
N LYS A 62 8.82 -24.40 7.34
CA LYS A 62 9.44 -25.47 8.14
C LYS A 62 9.10 -26.88 7.61
N GLN A 63 7.98 -27.04 6.90
CA GLN A 63 7.56 -28.29 6.26
C GLN A 63 8.15 -28.49 4.84
N GLY A 64 9.02 -27.59 4.41
CA GLY A 64 9.72 -27.64 3.12
C GLY A 64 8.91 -27.12 1.94
N GLY A 65 7.83 -26.36 2.19
CA GLY A 65 7.20 -25.58 1.13
C GLY A 65 7.82 -24.17 1.00
N PHE A 66 7.38 -23.44 0.00
CA PHE A 66 7.81 -22.06 -0.26
C PHE A 66 6.60 -21.16 -0.49
N LEU A 67 6.75 -19.93 -0.03
CA LEU A 67 5.75 -18.89 -0.15
C LEU A 67 5.95 -18.15 -1.47
N LEU A 68 4.87 -17.99 -2.23
CA LEU A 68 4.83 -17.13 -3.41
C LEU A 68 3.95 -15.92 -3.13
N GLN A 69 4.38 -14.75 -3.60
CA GLN A 69 3.63 -13.49 -3.50
C GLN A 69 3.26 -12.96 -4.91
N PRO A 70 2.21 -13.50 -5.57
CA PRO A 70 1.86 -13.09 -6.94
C PRO A 70 1.44 -11.62 -7.05
N THR A 71 0.84 -11.09 -5.97
CA THR A 71 0.42 -9.68 -5.91
C THR A 71 1.06 -9.01 -4.70
N SER A 72 2.02 -8.13 -4.95
CA SER A 72 2.71 -7.32 -3.94
C SER A 72 2.24 -5.86 -3.89
N LEU A 73 1.27 -5.49 -4.72
CA LEU A 73 0.73 -4.14 -4.81
C LEU A 73 -0.80 -4.18 -4.84
N LEU A 74 -1.43 -3.59 -3.83
CA LEU A 74 -2.88 -3.52 -3.71
C LEU A 74 -3.43 -2.21 -4.25
N ASP A 75 -4.51 -2.30 -5.02
CA ASP A 75 -5.29 -1.16 -5.47
C ASP A 75 -6.42 -0.90 -4.46
N VAL A 76 -6.32 0.22 -3.75
CA VAL A 76 -7.23 0.58 -2.66
C VAL A 76 -7.77 1.99 -2.82
N VAL A 77 -8.94 2.23 -2.25
CA VAL A 77 -9.51 3.55 -2.03
C VAL A 77 -9.16 4.00 -0.62
N PHE A 78 -8.43 5.10 -0.51
CA PHE A 78 -8.15 5.81 0.72
C PHE A 78 -9.27 6.81 1.01
N ARG A 79 -9.99 6.59 2.11
CA ARG A 79 -11.13 7.41 2.55
C ARG A 79 -10.64 8.54 3.45
N THR A 80 -10.39 9.73 2.88
CA THR A 80 -9.70 10.83 3.59
C THR A 80 -10.48 11.31 4.80
N SER A 81 -11.82 11.36 4.72
CA SER A 81 -12.67 11.78 5.84
C SER A 81 -12.63 10.80 7.02
N ILE A 82 -12.49 9.50 6.77
CA ILE A 82 -12.31 8.47 7.81
C ILE A 82 -10.89 8.58 8.38
N ALA A 83 -9.89 8.66 7.52
CA ALA A 83 -8.48 8.78 7.91
C ALA A 83 -8.26 10.00 8.82
N ALA A 84 -8.80 11.16 8.45
CA ALA A 84 -8.67 12.39 9.23
C ALA A 84 -9.30 12.28 10.63
N ARG A 85 -10.47 11.63 10.76
CA ARG A 85 -11.09 11.36 12.07
C ARG A 85 -10.24 10.44 12.95
N MET A 86 -9.39 9.61 12.35
CA MET A 86 -8.45 8.74 13.03
C MET A 86 -7.04 9.35 13.18
N GLY A 87 -6.87 10.65 12.88
CA GLY A 87 -5.57 11.33 12.96
C GLY A 87 -4.56 10.94 11.87
N VAL A 88 -5.01 10.25 10.82
CA VAL A 88 -4.17 9.83 9.69
C VAL A 88 -4.25 10.85 8.57
N PHE A 89 -3.09 11.44 8.24
CA PHE A 89 -3.01 12.55 7.28
C PHE A 89 -2.04 12.32 6.12
N SER A 90 -1.60 11.08 5.93
CA SER A 90 -0.80 10.68 4.79
C SER A 90 -1.25 9.31 4.30
N PHE A 91 -1.00 9.04 3.02
CA PHE A 91 -1.26 7.72 2.48
C PHE A 91 -0.35 6.67 3.15
N PRO A 92 -0.84 5.44 3.34
CA PRO A 92 -0.02 4.32 3.76
C PRO A 92 1.10 4.06 2.76
N THR A 93 2.31 3.83 3.26
CA THR A 93 3.47 3.48 2.43
C THR A 93 3.59 1.97 2.18
N ALA A 94 3.02 1.15 3.07
CA ALA A 94 2.91 -0.28 2.92
C ALA A 94 1.83 -0.86 3.86
N LEU A 95 1.39 -2.08 3.56
CA LEU A 95 0.62 -2.96 4.43
C LEU A 95 1.49 -4.17 4.79
N PHE A 96 1.38 -4.65 6.03
CA PHE A 96 2.10 -5.82 6.49
C PHE A 96 1.11 -6.95 6.77
N ILE A 97 1.36 -8.12 6.19
CA ILE A 97 0.56 -9.33 6.43
C ILE A 97 1.44 -10.34 7.15
N HIS A 98 0.96 -10.83 8.28
CA HIS A 98 1.60 -11.92 9.01
C HIS A 98 1.27 -13.26 8.36
N VAL A 99 2.31 -14.06 8.12
CA VAL A 99 2.19 -15.36 7.43
C VAL A 99 2.77 -16.52 8.24
N SER A 100 3.18 -16.30 9.50
CA SER A 100 3.83 -17.31 10.36
C SER A 100 3.00 -18.57 10.56
N ASP A 101 1.67 -18.46 10.57
CA ASP A 101 0.77 -19.57 10.88
C ASP A 101 0.23 -20.28 9.63
N LEU A 102 0.70 -19.91 8.43
CA LEU A 102 0.22 -20.51 7.19
C LEU A 102 0.78 -21.92 6.99
N ASN A 103 -0.12 -22.86 6.64
CA ASN A 103 0.24 -24.21 6.21
C ASN A 103 0.54 -24.24 4.71
N ILE A 104 1.12 -25.35 4.24
CA ILE A 104 1.23 -25.64 2.81
C ILE A 104 -0.18 -25.68 2.18
N GLU A 105 -0.30 -25.23 0.93
CA GLU A 105 -1.56 -25.06 0.17
C GLU A 105 -2.44 -23.89 0.62
N ALA A 106 -2.05 -23.15 1.67
CA ALA A 106 -2.77 -21.94 2.08
C ALA A 106 -2.71 -20.88 0.98
N THR A 107 -3.83 -20.19 0.77
CA THR A 107 -3.94 -19.07 -0.18
C THR A 107 -4.67 -17.91 0.49
N ILE A 108 -4.10 -16.70 0.41
CA ILE A 108 -4.70 -15.46 0.92
C ILE A 108 -5.06 -14.58 -0.27
N HIS A 109 -6.33 -14.22 -0.39
CA HIS A 109 -6.82 -13.22 -1.33
C HIS A 109 -6.84 -11.84 -0.69
N ALA A 110 -6.89 -10.79 -1.50
CA ALA A 110 -6.95 -9.42 -1.03
C ALA A 110 -8.15 -9.17 -0.09
N GLN A 111 -9.30 -9.78 -0.34
CA GLN A 111 -10.47 -9.63 0.53
C GLN A 111 -10.31 -10.29 1.92
N ASP A 112 -9.36 -11.20 2.08
CA ASP A 112 -9.17 -11.97 3.32
C ASP A 112 -8.33 -11.18 4.35
N ILE A 113 -7.69 -10.07 3.94
CA ILE A 113 -6.84 -9.28 4.82
C ILE A 113 -7.64 -8.20 5.56
N ALA A 114 -7.32 -8.02 6.84
CA ALA A 114 -7.85 -6.92 7.62
C ALA A 114 -7.21 -5.60 7.14
N LEU A 115 -8.04 -4.70 6.62
CA LEU A 115 -7.63 -3.34 6.27
C LEU A 115 -8.05 -2.36 7.37
N PRO A 116 -7.25 -1.30 7.62
CA PRO A 116 -7.70 -0.16 8.41
C PRO A 116 -9.01 0.41 7.86
N ALA A 117 -9.89 0.90 8.73
CA ALA A 117 -11.23 1.38 8.34
C ALA A 117 -11.25 2.49 7.28
N PHE A 118 -10.14 3.20 7.10
CA PHE A 118 -9.98 4.24 6.07
C PHE A 118 -9.47 3.70 4.72
N LEU A 119 -9.30 2.38 4.56
CA LEU A 119 -8.93 1.72 3.31
C LEU A 119 -10.03 0.74 2.88
N GLU A 120 -10.27 0.70 1.57
CA GLU A 120 -11.16 -0.27 0.94
C GLU A 120 -10.53 -0.80 -0.34
N ILE A 121 -10.69 -2.09 -0.66
CA ILE A 121 -10.18 -2.65 -1.91
C ILE A 121 -10.96 -2.05 -3.09
N ALA A 122 -10.26 -1.51 -4.08
CA ALA A 122 -10.85 -0.59 -5.05
C ALA A 122 -11.86 -1.22 -6.02
N SER A 123 -11.93 -2.55 -6.13
CA SER A 123 -12.88 -3.25 -7.00
C SER A 123 -13.06 -4.71 -6.63
N ASP A 124 -14.15 -5.34 -7.08
CA ASP A 124 -14.39 -6.78 -6.92
C ASP A 124 -13.34 -7.64 -7.62
N ARG A 125 -12.76 -7.14 -8.73
CA ARG A 125 -11.61 -7.79 -9.36
C ARG A 125 -10.40 -7.79 -8.44
N ALA A 126 -10.09 -6.63 -7.84
CA ALA A 126 -8.96 -6.50 -6.93
C ALA A 126 -9.14 -7.34 -5.66
N LYS A 127 -10.37 -7.51 -5.17
CA LYS A 127 -10.69 -8.39 -4.02
C LYS A 127 -10.25 -9.84 -4.23
N ARG A 128 -10.28 -10.31 -5.49
CA ARG A 128 -9.90 -11.68 -5.88
C ARG A 128 -8.41 -11.84 -6.19
N HIS A 129 -7.61 -10.77 -6.10
CA HIS A 129 -6.17 -10.92 -6.31
C HIS A 129 -5.57 -11.84 -5.23
N VAL A 130 -4.82 -12.84 -5.67
CA VAL A 130 -4.05 -13.72 -4.78
C VAL A 130 -2.84 -12.94 -4.31
N LEU A 131 -2.79 -12.65 -3.01
CA LEU A 131 -1.67 -11.98 -2.38
C LEU A 131 -0.56 -12.96 -2.07
N VAL A 132 -0.93 -14.10 -1.50
CA VAL A 132 -0.01 -15.14 -1.04
C VAL A 132 -0.55 -16.50 -1.43
N THR A 133 0.32 -17.38 -1.92
CA THR A 133 0.02 -18.80 -2.03
C THR A 133 1.21 -19.61 -1.51
N PHE A 134 0.92 -20.65 -0.75
CA PHE A 134 1.93 -21.55 -0.20
C PHE A 134 1.92 -22.84 -1.01
N THR A 135 3.07 -23.21 -1.56
CA THR A 135 3.18 -24.40 -2.40
C THR A 135 4.38 -25.25 -2.00
N LYS A 136 4.40 -26.50 -2.46
CA LYS A 136 5.53 -27.42 -2.29
C LYS A 136 5.86 -27.99 -3.65
N ASN A 137 7.14 -28.08 -3.98
CA ASN A 137 7.54 -28.80 -5.20
C ASN A 137 7.19 -30.28 -5.02
N PHE A 138 6.29 -30.77 -5.87
CA PHE A 138 6.10 -32.19 -6.05
C PHE A 138 7.27 -32.69 -6.90
N GLY A 139 8.25 -33.28 -6.24
CA GLY A 139 9.29 -34.07 -6.89
C GLY A 139 8.72 -35.38 -7.42
#